data_AF-A0A3D0C8D7-F1
#
_entry.id   AF-A0A3D0C8D7-F1
#
_cell.length_a   1.000
_cell.length_b   1.000
_cell.length_c   1.000
_cell.angle_alpha   90.00
_cell.angle_beta   90.00
_cell.angle_gamma   90.00
#
_symmetry.space_group_name_H-M   'P 1'
#
loop_
_entity.id
_entity.type
_entity.pdbx_description
1 polymer ?
#
loop_
_entity_poly.entity_id
_entity_poly.type
_entity_poly.pdbx_seq_one_letter_code
_entity_poly.pdbx_strand_id
1 'polypeptide(L)' 'MNQFIFSLLFAITLTACSSKDLYQVGQDYQKSECIHNAQTSEQHAECTKVKRQTYEEYEKEREVVINK' A
#
# COMPACT_ATOMS: atom_id res chain seq x y z
N MET A 1 -10.83 -25.49 25.96
CA MET A 1 -10.20 -25.82 24.66
C MET A 1 -10.65 -24.88 23.53
N ASN A 2 -11.94 -24.54 23.42
CA ASN A 2 -12.45 -23.59 22.40
C ASN A 2 -11.78 -22.21 22.41
N GLN A 3 -11.53 -21.62 23.58
CA GLN A 3 -11.00 -20.25 23.68
C GLN A 3 -9.57 -20.09 23.12
N PHE A 4 -8.75 -21.14 23.25
CA PHE A 4 -7.41 -21.16 22.64
C PHE A 4 -7.48 -21.25 21.12
N ILE A 5 -8.44 -21.99 20.57
CA ILE A 5 -8.67 -22.09 19.13
C ILE A 5 -9.11 -20.73 18.57
N PHE A 6 -10.01 -20.01 19.27
CA PHE A 6 -10.41 -18.66 18.88
C PHE A 6 -9.26 -17.65 18.94
N SER A 7 -8.44 -17.69 20.00
CA SER A 7 -7.25 -16.82 20.08
C SER A 7 -6.24 -17.11 18.98
N LEU A 8 -6.02 -18.38 18.65
CA LEU A 8 -5.09 -18.79 17.60
C LEU A 8 -5.60 -18.35 16.21
N LEU A 9 -6.89 -18.51 15.94
CA LEU A 9 -7.52 -18.03 14.70
C LEU A 9 -7.39 -16.51 14.57
N PHE A 10 -7.61 -15.76 15.65
CA PHE A 10 -7.49 -14.30 15.64
C PHE A 10 -6.04 -13.85 15.36
N ALA A 11 -5.04 -14.52 15.96
CA ALA A 11 -3.63 -14.21 15.73
C ALA A 11 -3.21 -14.39 14.26
N ILE A 12 -3.74 -15.41 13.56
CA ILE A 12 -3.44 -15.66 12.14
C ILE A 12 -4.00 -14.55 11.25
N THR A 13 -5.15 -13.96 11.61
CA THR A 13 -5.73 -12.85 10.83
C THR A 13 -4.92 -11.56 10.92
N LEU A 14 -4.17 -11.35 12.00
CA LEU A 14 -3.35 -10.15 12.21
C LEU A 14 -2.07 -10.16 11.35
N THR A 15 -1.61 -11.32 10.88
CA THR A 15 -0.41 -11.45 10.05
C THR A 15 -0.70 -11.48 8.56
N ALA A 16 -1.96 -11.29 8.15
CA ALA A 16 -2.39 -11.49 6.76
C ALA A 16 -2.07 -10.31 5.81
N CYS A 17 -1.63 -9.15 6.30
CA CYS A 17 -1.18 -8.07 5.42
C CYS A 17 0.27 -8.29 4.98
N SER A 18 0.50 -8.51 3.69
CA SER A 18 1.86 -8.48 3.14
C SER A 18 2.34 -7.04 2.94
N SER A 19 3.65 -6.84 2.89
CA SER A 19 4.26 -5.55 2.55
C SER A 19 3.89 -5.09 1.14
N LYS A 20 3.67 -6.03 0.21
CA LYS A 20 3.21 -5.75 -1.14
C LYS A 20 1.77 -5.22 -1.17
N ASP A 21 0.89 -5.81 -0.36
CA ASP A 21 -0.49 -5.32 -0.22
C ASP A 21 -0.51 -3.92 0.39
N LEU A 22 0.30 -3.70 1.43
CA LEU A 22 0.43 -2.39 2.06
C LEU A 22 0.96 -1.33 1.08
N TYR A 23 1.96 -1.68 0.27
CA TYR A 23 2.46 -0.81 -0.80
C TYR A 23 1.35 -0.44 -1.78
N GLN A 24 0.58 -1.42 -2.24
CA GLN A 24 -0.51 -1.19 -3.19
C GLN A 24 -1.58 -0.26 -2.60
N VAL A 25 -2.01 -0.51 -1.36
CA VAL A 25 -2.98 0.35 -0.66
C VAL A 25 -2.46 1.78 -0.53
N GLY A 26 -1.18 1.97 -0.20
CA GLY A 26 -0.56 3.30 -0.14
C GLY A 26 -0.56 4.02 -1.49
N GLN A 27 -0.22 3.33 -2.58
CA GLN A 27 -0.23 3.90 -3.94
C GLN A 27 -1.65 4.25 -4.41
N ASP A 28 -2.64 3.46 -4.02
CA ASP A 28 -4.04 3.72 -4.33
C ASP A 28 -4.60 4.88 -3.52
N TYR A 29 -4.21 5.00 -2.24
CA TYR A 29 -4.52 6.17 -1.42
C TYR A 29 -3.97 7.46 -2.03
N GLN A 30 -2.69 7.50 -2.40
CA GLN A 30 -2.08 8.68 -3.03
C GLN A 30 -2.80 9.08 -4.33
N LYS A 31 -3.17 8.10 -5.16
CA LYS A 31 -3.93 8.36 -6.39
C LYS A 31 -5.32 8.91 -6.07
N SER A 32 -6.01 8.32 -5.09
CA SER A 32 -7.32 8.79 -4.66
C SER A 32 -7.27 10.22 -4.13
N GLU A 33 -6.25 10.55 -3.35
CA GLU A 33 -6.06 11.88 -2.78
C GLU A 33 -5.75 12.91 -3.87
N CYS A 34 -4.89 12.56 -4.84
CA CYS A 34 -4.65 13.37 -6.04
C CYS A 34 -5.95 13.66 -6.79
N ILE A 35 -6.76 12.63 -7.07
CA ILE A 35 -8.04 12.77 -7.78
C ILE A 35 -9.01 13.63 -6.99
N HIS A 36 -9.10 13.42 -5.68
CA HIS A 36 -9.97 14.19 -4.79
C HIS A 36 -9.62 15.68 -4.79
N ASN A 37 -8.32 16.00 -4.87
CA ASN A 37 -7.83 17.38 -4.84
C ASN A 37 -7.77 18.05 -6.23
N ALA A 38 -8.04 17.31 -7.32
CA ALA A 38 -8.01 17.84 -8.67
C ALA A 38 -9.16 18.83 -8.90
N GLN A 39 -8.83 20.04 -9.36
CA GLN A 39 -9.79 21.12 -9.61
C GLN A 39 -10.18 21.23 -11.09
N THR A 40 -9.39 20.63 -12.00
CA THR A 40 -9.65 20.63 -13.45
C THR A 40 -9.61 19.23 -14.04
N SER A 41 -10.17 19.10 -15.25
CA SER A 41 -10.10 17.85 -16.02
C SER A 41 -8.67 17.47 -16.39
N GLU A 42 -7.79 18.44 -16.67
CA GLU A 42 -6.37 18.14 -16.92
C GLU A 42 -5.70 17.55 -15.67
N GLN A 43 -5.91 18.15 -14.49
CA GLN A 43 -5.34 17.67 -13.24
C GLN A 43 -5.82 16.25 -12.90
N HIS A 44 -7.11 15.98 -13.12
CA HIS A 44 -7.65 14.63 -12.95
C HIS A 44 -7.00 13.63 -13.91
N ALA A 45 -6.79 14.02 -15.17
CA ALA A 45 -6.10 13.18 -16.15
C ALA A 45 -4.63 12.92 -15.78
N GLU A 46 -3.94 13.91 -15.22
CA GLU A 46 -2.57 13.75 -14.73
C GLU A 46 -2.49 12.73 -13.58
N CYS A 47 -3.39 12.79 -12.60
CA CYS A 47 -3.45 11.81 -11.49
C CYS A 47 -3.61 10.37 -11.99
N THR A 48 -4.28 10.16 -13.12
CA THR A 48 -4.45 8.81 -13.72
C THR A 48 -3.23 8.33 -14.51
N LYS A 49 -2.38 9.26 -14.96
CA LYS A 49 -1.20 8.99 -15.79
C LYS A 49 0.09 8.83 -14.98
N VAL A 50 0.07 9.09 -13.68
CA VAL A 50 1.24 8.93 -12.80
C VAL A 50 1.79 7.51 -12.94
N LYS A 51 3.01 7.41 -13.47
CA LYS A 51 3.72 6.15 -13.60
C LYS A 51 4.24 5.77 -12.22
N ARG A 52 3.57 4.81 -11.58
CA ARG A 52 3.95 4.30 -10.26
C ARG A 52 5.20 3.43 -10.41
N GLN A 53 6.15 3.59 -9.49
CA GLN A 53 7.24 2.62 -9.34
C GLN A 53 6.67 1.22 -9.08
N THR A 54 7.39 0.19 -9.49
CA THR A 54 7.04 -1.19 -9.13
C THR A 54 7.31 -1.43 -7.65
N TYR A 55 6.68 -2.46 -7.07
CA TYR A 55 6.94 -2.83 -5.67
C TYR A 55 8.40 -3.25 -5.49
N GLU A 56 8.96 -3.93 -6.48
CA GLU A 56 10.33 -4.43 -6.47
C GLU A 56 11.37 -3.30 -6.52
N GLU A 57 11.11 -2.22 -7.27
CA GLU A 57 11.92 -1.00 -7.26
C GLU A 57 11.85 -0.31 -5.89
N TYR A 58 10.63 -0.15 -5.35
CA TYR A 58 10.41 0.44 -4.04
C TYR A 58 11.14 -0.32 -2.92
N GLU A 59 11.01 -1.65 -2.87
CA GLU A 59 11.67 -2.45 -1.83
C GLU A 59 13.20 -2.35 -1.93
N LYS A 60 13.74 -2.37 -3.15
CA LYS A 60 15.19 -2.21 -3.35
C LYS A 60 15.69 -0.87 -2.80
N GLU A 61 14.97 0.22 -3.05
CA GLU A 61 15.31 1.54 -2.51
C GLU A 61 15.17 1.59 -0.99
N ARG A 62 14.10 0.99 -0.45
CA ARG A 62 13.85 0.90 0.98
C ARG A 62 14.94 0.13 1.72
N GLU A 63 15.42 -0.98 1.17
CA GLU A 63 16.53 -1.75 1.72
C GLU A 63 17.83 -0.94 1.80
N VAL A 64 18.10 -0.10 0.80
CA VAL A 64 19.29 0.78 0.81
C VAL A 64 19.20 1.81 1.96
N VAL A 65 18.00 2.31 2.26
CA VAL A 65 17.79 3.27 3.36
C VAL A 65 17.90 2.59 4.72
N ILE A 66 17.34 1.40 4.87
CA ILE A 66 17.32 0.67 6.16
C ILE A 66 18.73 0.15 6.53
N ASN A 67 19.54 -0.21 5.54
CA ASN A 67 20.88 -0.79 5.75
C ASN A 67 22.02 0.26 5.81
N LYS A 68 21.69 1.53 6.01
CA LYS A 68 22.63 2.65 6.09
C LYS A 68 22.85 3.11 7.52
#